data_AF-A0A5E4JWU6-F1
#
_entry.id   AF-A0A5E4JWU6-F1
#
_cell.length_a   1.000
_cell.length_b   1.000
_cell.length_c   1.000
_cell.angle_alpha   90.00
_cell.angle_beta   90.00
_cell.angle_gamma   90.00
#
_symmetry.space_group_name_H-M   'P 1'
#
loop_
_entity.id
_entity.type
_entity.pdbx_description
1 polymer ?
#
loop_
_entity_poly.entity_id
_entity_poly.type
_entity_poly.pdbx_seq_one_letter_code
_entity_poly.pdbx_strand_id
1 'polypeptide(L)'
;MYYQFETGYGPVHVHIDHQEGRVLKVFTNIAPIGTEISGLTTVMGILISKYLELGGDINSLRKHLNSIKSDKAYGFGPKRIESIPHAVSTALGKFMSQMGNLPGQQLLTPHVETPIQEIKVQKVTNEEHRPGHCPKCYSPNIAYLSGCSGPTCYECGFSECS
;
A
#
# COMPACT_ATOMS: atom_id res chain seq x y z
N MET A 1 0.66 -16.21 -5.31
CA MET A 1 0.61 -15.00 -6.16
C MET A 1 1.83 -14.14 -5.91
N TYR A 2 2.44 -13.57 -6.95
CA TYR A 2 3.74 -12.87 -6.87
C TYR A 2 3.62 -11.38 -7.21
N TYR A 3 4.33 -10.55 -6.45
CA TYR A 3 4.42 -9.11 -6.65
C TYR A 3 5.86 -8.63 -6.51
N GLN A 4 6.22 -7.63 -7.31
CA GLN A 4 7.48 -6.90 -7.18
C GLN A 4 7.18 -5.40 -7.06
N PHE A 5 7.88 -4.74 -6.15
CA PHE A 5 7.80 -3.30 -5.95
C PHE A 5 9.20 -2.70 -5.86
N GLU A 6 9.39 -1.56 -6.50
CA GLU A 6 10.63 -0.79 -6.35
C GLU A 6 10.58 0.04 -5.07
N THR A 7 11.63 -0.02 -4.27
CA THR A 7 11.80 0.76 -3.04
C THR A 7 13.13 1.50 -3.06
N GLY A 8 13.33 2.46 -2.16
CA GLY A 8 14.60 3.17 -2.08
C GLY A 8 15.79 2.33 -1.59
N TYR A 9 15.56 1.09 -1.16
CA TYR A 9 16.60 0.12 -0.83
C TYR A 9 16.77 -0.98 -1.89
N GLY A 10 16.00 -0.92 -2.99
CA GLY A 10 16.01 -1.93 -4.06
C GLY A 10 14.65 -2.61 -4.26
N PRO A 11 14.57 -3.56 -5.20
CA PRO A 11 13.33 -4.27 -5.50
C PRO A 11 12.98 -5.23 -4.37
N VAL A 12 11.79 -5.06 -3.80
CA VAL A 12 11.21 -6.03 -2.86
C VAL A 12 10.29 -6.97 -3.59
N HIS A 13 10.47 -8.26 -3.31
CA HIS A 13 9.69 -9.35 -3.87
C HIS A 13 8.77 -9.89 -2.77
N VAL A 14 7.47 -9.94 -3.07
CA VAL A 14 6.43 -10.40 -2.16
C VAL A 14 5.67 -11.56 -2.81
N HIS A 15 5.70 -12.72 -2.18
CA HIS A 15 4.95 -13.89 -2.60
C HIS A 15 3.88 -14.22 -1.56
N ILE A 16 2.62 -14.19 -1.98
CA ILE A 16 1.45 -14.47 -1.14
C ILE A 16 0.94 -15.86 -1.50
N ASP A 17 1.08 -16.79 -0.57
CA ASP A 17 0.48 -18.12 -0.64
C ASP A 17 -0.94 -18.07 -0.08
N HIS A 18 -1.87 -18.70 -0.77
CA HIS A 18 -3.30 -18.61 -0.46
C HIS A 18 -4.04 -19.90 -0.78
N GLN A 19 -5.10 -20.16 -0.03
CA GLN A 19 -6.03 -21.25 -0.26
C GLN A 19 -7.45 -20.71 -0.07
N GLU A 20 -8.36 -21.03 -1.00
CA GLU A 20 -9.79 -20.68 -0.90
C GLU A 20 -10.06 -19.19 -0.59
N GLY A 21 -9.32 -18.26 -1.21
CA GLY A 21 -9.54 -16.83 -0.95
C GLY A 21 -8.78 -16.25 0.26
N ARG A 22 -8.23 -17.10 1.13
CA ARG A 22 -7.53 -16.70 2.36
C ARG A 22 -6.01 -16.75 2.19
N VAL A 23 -5.33 -15.72 2.68
CA VAL A 23 -3.86 -15.70 2.76
C VAL A 23 -3.40 -16.65 3.86
N LEU A 24 -2.51 -17.58 3.51
CA LEU A 24 -1.90 -18.51 4.45
C LEU A 24 -0.49 -18.06 4.87
N LYS A 25 0.35 -17.74 3.89
CA LYS A 25 1.74 -17.35 4.12
C LYS A 25 2.14 -16.20 3.21
N VAL A 26 3.06 -15.39 3.69
CA VAL A 26 3.65 -14.27 2.96
C VAL A 26 5.17 -14.42 3.04
N PHE A 27 5.80 -14.51 1.88
CA PHE A 27 7.25 -14.54 1.76
C PHE A 27 7.73 -13.21 1.19
N THR A 28 8.75 -12.64 1.82
CA THR A 28 9.31 -11.34 1.46
C THR A 28 10.81 -11.45 1.33
N ASN A 29 11.37 -10.87 0.26
CA ASN A 29 12.81 -10.84 0.05
C ASN A 29 13.22 -9.55 -0.67
N ILE A 30 14.44 -9.10 -0.43
CA ILE A 30 15.05 -7.95 -1.08
C ILE A 30 16.55 -8.21 -1.27
N ALA A 31 17.08 -7.76 -2.41
CA ALA A 31 18.50 -7.79 -2.70
C ALA A 31 19.22 -6.54 -2.15
N PRO A 32 20.50 -6.62 -1.77
CA PRO A 32 21.36 -7.82 -1.75
C PRO A 32 21.11 -8.72 -0.54
N ILE A 33 21.24 -10.03 -0.75
CA ILE A 33 21.07 -11.08 0.27
C ILE A 33 22.19 -10.96 1.31
N GLY A 34 21.88 -11.26 2.57
CA GLY A 34 22.86 -11.25 3.66
C GLY A 34 23.06 -9.89 4.32
N THR A 35 22.31 -8.87 3.90
CA THR A 35 22.23 -7.59 4.61
C THR A 35 21.21 -7.63 5.73
N GLU A 36 21.36 -6.74 6.71
CA GLU A 36 20.38 -6.55 7.78
C GLU A 36 18.98 -6.24 7.22
N ILE A 37 18.89 -5.41 6.20
CA ILE A 37 17.62 -5.07 5.53
C ILE A 37 16.99 -6.33 4.92
N SER A 38 17.77 -7.17 4.24
CA SER A 38 17.29 -8.44 3.68
C SER A 38 16.81 -9.41 4.77
N GLY A 39 17.56 -9.51 5.87
CA GLY A 39 17.21 -10.31 7.04
C GLY A 39 15.91 -9.84 7.69
N LEU A 40 15.80 -8.56 8.03
CA LEU A 40 14.60 -7.95 8.63
C LEU A 40 13.39 -8.06 7.69
N THR A 41 13.60 -7.88 6.39
CA THR A 41 12.54 -8.06 5.39
C THR A 41 12.03 -9.49 5.39
N THR A 42 12.92 -10.49 5.46
CA THR A 42 12.54 -11.91 5.51
C THR A 42 11.80 -12.23 6.82
N VAL A 43 12.32 -11.78 7.95
CA VAL A 43 11.69 -11.97 9.27
C VAL A 43 10.30 -11.35 9.30
N MET A 44 10.11 -10.17 8.69
CA MET A 44 8.79 -9.54 8.59
C MET A 44 7.78 -10.44 7.88
N GLY A 45 8.15 -11.10 6.76
CA GLY A 45 7.27 -12.06 6.08
C GLY A 45 6.91 -13.26 6.95
N ILE A 46 7.88 -13.78 7.70
CA ILE A 46 7.65 -14.88 8.66
C ILE A 46 6.68 -14.45 9.76
N LEU A 47 6.88 -13.26 10.36
CA LEU A 47 6.01 -12.73 11.41
C LEU A 47 4.60 -12.47 10.89
N ILE A 48 4.46 -11.88 9.69
CA ILE A 48 3.17 -11.69 9.03
C ILE A 48 2.47 -13.04 8.81
N SER A 49 3.20 -14.03 8.32
CA SER A 49 2.67 -15.38 8.10
C SER A 49 2.15 -15.98 9.41
N LYS A 50 2.91 -15.86 10.51
CA LYS A 50 2.49 -16.35 11.83
C LYS A 50 1.30 -15.58 12.39
N TYR A 51 1.24 -14.27 12.20
CA TYR A 51 0.08 -13.49 12.60
C TYR A 51 -1.19 -13.94 11.88
N LEU A 52 -1.13 -14.20 10.58
CA LEU A 52 -2.27 -14.68 9.78
C LEU A 52 -2.66 -16.13 10.12
N GLU A 53 -1.68 -16.99 10.37
CA GLU A 53 -1.90 -18.38 10.81
C GLU A 53 -2.67 -18.45 12.14
N LEU A 54 -2.43 -17.50 13.04
CA LEU A 54 -3.14 -17.35 14.32
C LEU A 54 -4.53 -16.70 14.19
N GLY A 55 -5.02 -16.46 12.97
CA GLY A 55 -6.34 -15.85 12.72
C GLY A 55 -6.35 -14.33 12.84
N GLY A 56 -5.20 -13.67 12.70
CA GLY A 56 -5.10 -12.22 12.71
C GLY A 56 -5.87 -11.55 11.55
N ASP A 57 -6.35 -10.32 11.79
CA ASP A 57 -7.08 -9.55 10.78
C ASP A 57 -6.12 -8.90 9.78
N ILE A 58 -6.28 -9.29 8.51
CA ILE A 58 -5.49 -8.76 7.40
C ILE A 58 -5.69 -7.26 7.19
N ASN A 59 -6.87 -6.71 7.48
CA ASN A 59 -7.14 -5.28 7.30
C ASN A 59 -6.41 -4.43 8.34
N SER A 60 -6.45 -4.84 9.61
CA SER A 60 -5.67 -4.23 10.70
C SER A 60 -4.17 -4.31 10.43
N LEU A 61 -3.68 -5.48 10.01
CA LEU A 61 -2.27 -5.63 9.60
C LEU A 61 -1.90 -4.65 8.49
N ARG A 62 -2.71 -4.59 7.43
CA ARG A 62 -2.49 -3.68 6.29
C ARG A 62 -2.43 -2.23 6.74
N LYS A 63 -3.31 -1.80 7.65
CA LYS A 63 -3.31 -0.43 8.20
C LYS A 63 -1.98 -0.09 8.88
N HIS A 64 -1.45 -0.98 9.71
CA HIS A 64 -0.16 -0.76 10.39
C HIS A 64 1.02 -0.77 9.42
N LEU A 65 1.04 -1.69 8.45
CA LEU A 65 2.08 -1.72 7.43
C LEU A 65 2.06 -0.47 6.55
N ASN A 66 0.87 0.04 6.24
CA ASN A 66 0.69 1.28 5.47
C ASN A 66 1.15 2.53 6.22
N SER A 67 1.21 2.49 7.55
CA SER A 67 1.66 3.64 8.36
C SER A 67 3.17 3.77 8.51
N ILE A 68 3.94 2.78 8.09
CA ILE A 68 5.40 2.84 8.15
C ILE A 68 5.97 3.58 6.95
N LYS A 69 6.83 4.56 7.21
CA LYS A 69 7.51 5.37 6.20
C LYS A 69 9.02 5.21 6.33
N SER A 70 9.72 5.27 5.21
CA SER A 70 11.18 5.32 5.15
C SER A 70 11.63 6.70 4.67
N ASP A 71 12.85 7.06 5.03
CA ASP A 71 13.63 8.16 4.48
C ASP A 71 13.84 8.05 2.95
N LYS A 72 13.73 6.84 2.38
CA LYS A 72 13.93 6.54 0.95
C LYS A 72 12.66 6.05 0.27
N ALA A 73 11.63 6.89 0.24
CA ALA A 73 10.45 6.64 -0.58
C ALA A 73 10.81 6.61 -2.08
N TYR A 74 10.19 5.70 -2.83
CA TYR A 74 10.45 5.50 -4.25
C TYR A 74 9.19 5.68 -5.11
N GLY A 75 9.34 6.30 -6.27
CA GLY A 75 8.26 6.51 -7.24
C GLY A 75 7.36 7.72 -6.96
N PHE A 76 6.33 7.87 -7.80
CA PHE A 76 5.42 9.01 -7.81
C PHE A 76 3.95 8.58 -7.94
N GLY A 77 3.05 9.40 -7.38
CA GLY A 77 1.60 9.21 -7.46
C GLY A 77 1.15 7.84 -6.93
N PRO A 78 0.20 7.15 -7.60
CA PRO A 78 -0.37 5.90 -7.11
C PRO A 78 0.59 4.70 -7.15
N LYS A 79 1.75 4.83 -7.80
CA LYS A 79 2.82 3.81 -7.81
C LYS A 79 3.92 4.11 -6.79
N ARG A 80 3.75 5.14 -5.96
CA ARG A 80 4.73 5.54 -4.95
C ARG A 80 4.72 4.54 -3.79
N ILE A 81 5.92 4.08 -3.41
CA ILE A 81 6.15 3.18 -2.29
C ILE A 81 6.98 3.91 -1.23
N GLU A 82 6.33 4.25 -0.12
CA GLU A 82 6.95 4.95 1.02
C GLU A 82 7.95 4.11 1.83
N SER A 83 7.84 2.78 1.84
CA SER A 83 8.71 1.89 2.62
C SER A 83 8.57 0.41 2.20
N ILE A 84 9.47 -0.46 2.70
CA ILE A 84 9.37 -1.91 2.49
C ILE A 84 8.08 -2.48 3.11
N PRO A 85 7.69 -2.16 4.36
CA PRO A 85 6.40 -2.59 4.91
C PRO A 85 5.20 -2.09 4.10
N HIS A 86 5.25 -0.84 3.62
CA HIS A 86 4.21 -0.30 2.75
C HIS A 86 4.07 -1.12 1.46
N ALA A 87 5.17 -1.55 0.83
CA ALA A 87 5.10 -2.43 -0.34
C ALA A 87 4.34 -3.73 -0.07
N VAL A 88 4.55 -4.33 1.11
CA VAL A 88 3.82 -5.54 1.54
C VAL A 88 2.33 -5.23 1.76
N SER A 89 2.01 -4.09 2.37
CA SER A 89 0.62 -3.59 2.48
C SER A 89 -0.07 -3.48 1.11
N THR A 90 0.62 -2.86 0.14
CA THR A 90 0.12 -2.72 -1.24
C THR A 90 -0.07 -4.09 -1.90
N ALA A 91 0.84 -5.04 -1.68
CA ALA A 91 0.71 -6.42 -2.18
C ALA A 91 -0.55 -7.11 -1.65
N LEU A 92 -0.77 -7.04 -0.33
CA LEU A 92 -1.95 -7.61 0.33
C LEU A 92 -3.24 -6.94 -0.16
N GLY A 93 -3.24 -5.61 -0.31
CA GLY A 93 -4.38 -4.87 -0.87
C GLY A 93 -4.72 -5.31 -2.30
N LYS A 94 -3.72 -5.43 -3.18
CA LYS A 94 -3.91 -5.93 -4.55
C LYS A 94 -4.48 -7.35 -4.56
N PHE A 95 -3.92 -8.23 -3.74
CA PHE A 95 -4.41 -9.60 -3.62
C PHE A 95 -5.89 -9.66 -3.21
N MET A 96 -6.29 -8.88 -2.19
CA MET A 96 -7.68 -8.83 -1.74
C MET A 96 -8.63 -8.27 -2.79
N SER A 97 -8.17 -7.28 -3.57
CA SER A 97 -8.97 -6.69 -4.64
C SER A 97 -9.25 -7.69 -5.77
N GLN A 98 -8.26 -8.53 -6.09
CA GLN A 98 -8.38 -9.56 -7.12
C GLN A 98 -9.23 -10.75 -6.67
N MET A 99 -9.22 -11.06 -5.37
CA MET A 99 -10.04 -12.13 -4.77
C MET A 99 -11.49 -11.69 -4.49
N GLY A 100 -11.87 -10.44 -4.77
CA GLY A 100 -13.25 -9.95 -4.59
C GLY A 100 -13.65 -9.63 -3.15
N ASN A 101 -12.71 -9.61 -2.20
CA ASN A 101 -12.98 -9.38 -0.78
C ASN A 101 -12.88 -7.90 -0.35
N LEU A 102 -12.91 -6.96 -1.30
CA LEU A 102 -13.00 -5.52 -1.04
C LEU A 102 -14.28 -4.97 -1.69
N PRO A 103 -15.24 -4.42 -0.93
CA PRO A 103 -16.33 -3.68 -1.52
C PRO A 103 -15.77 -2.40 -2.17
N GLY A 104 -15.83 -2.31 -3.50
CA GLY A 104 -15.70 -1.03 -4.21
C GLY A 104 -14.48 -0.81 -5.11
N GLN A 105 -13.70 -1.84 -5.48
CA GLN A 105 -12.67 -1.66 -6.52
C GLN A 105 -13.15 -2.21 -7.87
N GLN A 106 -13.84 -1.36 -8.65
CA GLN A 106 -13.74 -1.47 -10.10
C GLN A 106 -12.29 -1.12 -10.48
N LEU A 107 -11.49 -2.17 -10.64
CA LEU A 107 -10.17 -2.11 -11.25
C LEU A 107 -10.35 -1.64 -12.71
N LEU A 108 -10.09 -0.37 -12.98
CA LEU A 108 -9.79 0.09 -14.34
C LEU A 108 -8.31 -0.20 -14.62
N THR A 109 -8.06 -1.26 -15.36
CA THR A 109 -6.90 -1.41 -16.25
C THR A 109 -7.40 -2.14 -17.50
N PRO A 110 -6.99 -1.81 -18.75
CA PRO A 110 -5.63 -1.41 -19.15
C PRO A 110 -5.51 -0.24 -20.18
N HIS A 111 -4.29 0.30 -20.32
CA HIS A 111 -3.68 1.09 -21.42
C HIS A 111 -4.52 2.13 -22.21
N VAL A 112 -4.13 3.40 -22.09
CA VAL A 112 -3.82 4.28 -23.24
C VAL A 112 -2.62 5.15 -22.86
N GLU A 113 -1.52 5.03 -23.61
CA GLU A 113 -0.44 6.01 -23.62
C GLU A 113 -1.01 7.33 -24.11
N THR A 114 -1.17 8.29 -23.20
CA THR A 114 -1.39 9.69 -23.57
C THR A 114 -0.39 10.55 -22.80
N PRO A 115 0.19 11.59 -23.42
CA PRO A 115 1.31 12.32 -22.84
C PRO A 115 0.84 13.00 -21.55
N ILE A 116 1.52 12.70 -20.45
CA ILE A 116 1.30 13.36 -19.16
C ILE A 116 1.73 14.82 -19.33
N GLN A 117 0.76 15.74 -19.37
CA GLN A 117 1.05 17.16 -19.17
C GLN A 117 1.48 17.36 -17.72
N GLU A 118 2.62 18.01 -17.53
CA GLU A 118 3.20 18.34 -16.23
C GLU A 118 2.23 19.20 -15.41
N ILE A 119 1.54 18.59 -14.45
CA ILE A 119 0.84 19.35 -13.41
C ILE A 119 1.89 19.78 -12.39
N LYS A 120 2.33 21.04 -12.50
CA LYS A 120 3.15 21.71 -11.48
C LYS A 120 2.39 21.70 -10.15
N VAL A 121 2.83 20.84 -9.23
CA VAL A 121 2.38 20.86 -7.83
C VAL A 121 2.91 22.14 -7.19
N GLN A 122 2.06 23.16 -7.13
CA GLN A 122 2.34 24.35 -6.32
C GLN A 122 2.33 23.93 -4.85
N LYS A 123 3.49 24.10 -4.20
CA LYS A 123 3.59 24.04 -2.73
C LYS A 123 2.84 25.24 -2.17
N VAL A 124 1.56 25.05 -1.86
CA VAL A 124 0.82 26.00 -1.04
C VAL A 124 1.14 25.68 0.41
N THR A 125 2.05 26.46 0.98
CA THR A 125 2.23 26.59 2.42
C THR A 125 0.98 27.25 2.98
N ASN A 126 0.06 26.47 3.54
CA ASN A 126 -0.93 26.94 4.51
C ASN A 126 -1.19 25.80 5.49
N GLU A 127 -0.64 25.96 6.69
CA GLU A 127 -0.90 25.12 7.85
C GLU A 127 -2.33 25.35 8.34
N GLU A 128 -3.23 24.44 7.99
CA GLU A 128 -4.29 23.99 8.88
C GLU A 128 -4.28 22.45 8.77
N HIS A 129 -4.32 21.78 9.93
CA HIS A 129 -4.13 20.34 10.14
C HIS A 129 -5.09 19.43 9.34
N ARG A 130 -5.01 19.44 8.01
CA ARG A 130 -5.68 18.47 7.15
C ARG A 130 -4.80 17.22 7.12
N PRO A 131 -5.26 16.08 7.69
CA PRO A 131 -4.45 14.88 7.68
C PRO A 131 -4.15 14.52 6.23
N GLY A 132 -2.87 14.49 5.86
CA GLY A 132 -2.42 14.06 4.54
C GLY A 132 -2.60 12.56 4.28
N HIS A 133 -3.34 11.86 5.14
CA HIS A 133 -3.52 10.41 5.13
C HIS A 133 -4.96 10.05 5.51
N CYS A 134 -5.46 8.94 4.97
CA CYS A 134 -6.79 8.44 5.29
C CYS A 134 -6.88 7.98 6.77
N PRO A 135 -7.92 8.36 7.54
CA PRO A 135 -8.07 7.92 8.94
C PRO A 135 -8.34 6.40 9.06
N LYS A 136 -8.91 5.78 8.03
CA LYS A 136 -9.25 4.36 8.02
C LYS A 136 -8.05 3.47 7.71
N CYS A 137 -7.35 3.74 6.61
CA CYS A 137 -6.28 2.86 6.11
C CYS A 137 -4.88 3.49 6.11
N TYR A 138 -4.73 4.75 6.53
CA TYR A 138 -3.47 5.51 6.52
C TYR A 138 -2.84 5.68 5.12
N SER A 139 -3.61 5.45 4.05
CA SER A 139 -3.10 5.68 2.71
C SER A 139 -2.88 7.18 2.46
N PRO A 140 -1.77 7.56 1.79
CA PRO A 140 -1.55 8.92 1.31
C PRO A 140 -2.41 9.26 0.07
N ASN A 141 -3.06 8.27 -0.55
CA ASN A 141 -3.91 8.45 -1.74
C ASN A 141 -5.30 8.99 -1.36
N ILE A 142 -5.33 10.25 -0.91
CA ILE A 142 -6.55 10.97 -0.57
C ILE A 142 -6.73 12.21 -1.44
N ALA A 143 -7.98 12.58 -1.70
CA ALA A 143 -8.34 13.86 -2.29
C ALA A 143 -9.46 14.53 -1.51
N TYR A 144 -9.47 15.86 -1.54
CA TYR A 144 -10.55 16.68 -1.01
C TYR A 144 -11.41 17.13 -2.19
N LEU A 145 -12.60 16.54 -2.31
CA LEU A 145 -13.58 16.89 -3.34
C LEU A 145 -14.48 18.00 -2.83
N SER A 146 -14.87 18.93 -3.71
CA SER A 146 -15.81 20.00 -3.39
C SER A 146 -17.17 19.40 -2.97
N GLY A 147 -17.66 19.77 -1.79
CA GLY A 147 -18.92 19.25 -1.22
C GLY A 147 -18.72 18.13 -0.18
N CYS A 148 -17.50 17.62 -0.02
CA CYS A 148 -17.19 16.68 1.05
C CYS A 148 -16.65 17.38 2.30
N SER A 149 -17.12 16.95 3.47
CA SER A 149 -16.68 17.47 4.76
C SER A 149 -15.27 16.98 5.15
N GLY A 150 -14.81 15.87 4.55
CA GLY A 150 -13.51 15.28 4.82
C GLY A 150 -12.83 14.63 3.60
N PRO A 151 -11.69 13.94 3.82
CA PRO A 151 -10.91 13.35 2.74
C PRO A 151 -11.60 12.13 2.12
N THR A 152 -11.54 12.01 0.80
CA THR A 152 -11.93 10.82 0.04
C THR A 152 -10.68 10.00 -0.26
N CYS A 153 -10.64 8.75 0.20
CA CYS A 153 -9.54 7.82 -0.01
C CYS A 153 -9.84 6.85 -1.16
N TYR A 154 -9.03 6.92 -2.21
CA TYR A 154 -9.18 6.06 -3.38
C TYR A 154 -8.68 4.62 -3.15
N GLU A 155 -7.97 4.36 -2.06
CA GLU A 155 -7.39 3.04 -1.80
C GLU A 155 -8.28 2.13 -0.95
N CYS A 156 -9.07 2.70 -0.02
CA CYS A 156 -10.00 1.94 0.82
C CYS A 156 -11.48 2.34 0.66
N GLY A 157 -11.78 3.31 -0.19
CA GLY A 157 -13.15 3.79 -0.45
C GLY A 157 -13.77 4.61 0.70
N PHE A 158 -12.97 5.03 1.68
CA PHE A 158 -13.45 5.91 2.74
C PHE A 158 -13.75 7.31 2.16
N SER A 159 -14.93 7.86 2.43
CA SER A 159 -15.27 9.24 2.09
C SER A 159 -16.21 9.81 3.15
N GLU A 160 -16.04 11.10 3.45
CA GLU A 160 -16.93 11.88 4.32
C GLU A 160 -17.62 12.95 3.46
N CYS A 161 -18.28 12.49 2.40
CA CYS A 161 -19.10 13.33 1.55
C CYS A 161 -20.55 13.30 2.06
N SER A 162 -21.18 14.47 2.19
CA SER A 162 -22.60 14.60 2.53
C SER A 162 -23.47 14.58 1.28
#